data_AF-A0AA39CAY2-F1
#
_entry.id   AF-A0AA39CAY2-F1
#
_cell.length_a   1.000
_cell.length_b   1.000
_cell.length_c   1.000
_cell.angle_alpha   90.00
_cell.angle_beta   90.00
_cell.angle_gamma   90.00
#
_symmetry.space_group_name_H-M   'P 1'
#
loop_
_entity.id
_entity.type
_entity.pdbx_description
1 polymer ?
#
loop_
_entity_poly.entity_id
_entity_poly.type
_entity_poly.pdbx_seq_one_letter_code
_entity_poly.pdbx_strand_id
1 'polypeptide(L)'
;MRWDSLAPFIFDYNYTVPLSQHASVGRKIRQYYIGDKPIDKSTAMRIVHAVGDRLYVMGGVQAARMMAKANKSPVKYYYFSYHGADSLSYAMTRTKEDWGNLN
;
A
#
# COMPACT_ATOMS: atom_id res chain seq x y z
N MET A 1 12.70 -13.38 -9.91
CA MET A 1 11.55 -13.30 -8.98
C MET A 1 10.25 -13.39 -9.77
N ARG A 2 9.21 -14.08 -9.28
CA ARG A 2 7.92 -14.28 -9.97
C ARG A 2 6.93 -13.12 -9.73
N TRP A 3 7.35 -11.89 -10.03
CA TRP A 3 6.57 -10.68 -9.71
C TRP A 3 5.17 -10.68 -10.34
N ASP A 4 5.09 -10.94 -11.65
CA ASP A 4 3.83 -10.86 -12.41
C ASP A 4 2.73 -11.78 -11.86
N SER A 5 3.10 -12.95 -11.31
CA SER A 5 2.15 -13.87 -10.69
C SER A 5 1.84 -13.56 -9.23
N LEU A 6 2.70 -12.82 -8.53
CA LEU A 6 2.54 -12.53 -7.10
C LEU A 6 1.83 -11.19 -6.86
N ALA A 7 2.04 -10.21 -7.73
CA ALA A 7 1.47 -8.87 -7.59
C ALA A 7 -0.06 -8.86 -7.39
N PRO A 8 -0.88 -9.68 -8.07
CA PRO A 8 -2.33 -9.69 -7.85
C PRO A 8 -2.75 -10.06 -6.43
N PHE A 9 -1.98 -10.89 -5.75
CA PHE A 9 -2.23 -11.32 -4.38
C PHE A 9 -1.68 -10.32 -3.36
N ILE A 10 -0.47 -9.78 -3.60
CA ILE A 10 0.16 -8.78 -2.73
C ILE A 10 -0.67 -7.49 -2.68
N PHE A 11 -1.20 -7.06 -3.83
CA PHE A 11 -1.96 -5.81 -3.97
C PHE A 11 -3.47 -6.04 -4.09
N ASP A 12 -3.95 -7.23 -3.70
CA ASP A 12 -5.36 -7.59 -3.62
C ASP A 12 -6.19 -7.16 -4.84
N TYR A 13 -5.67 -7.37 -6.05
CA TYR A 13 -6.42 -7.04 -7.28
C TYR A 13 -6.82 -8.27 -8.09
N ASN A 14 -6.60 -9.47 -7.55
CA ASN A 14 -6.94 -10.73 -8.19
C ASN A 14 -8.40 -10.80 -8.66
N TYR A 15 -9.32 -10.17 -7.91
CA TYR A 15 -10.76 -10.15 -8.19
C TYR A 15 -11.29 -8.79 -8.66
N THR A 16 -10.45 -7.76 -8.78
CA THR A 16 -10.86 -6.41 -9.19
C THR A 16 -10.30 -6.00 -10.55
N VAL A 17 -9.31 -6.74 -11.07
CA VAL A 17 -8.71 -6.53 -12.39
C VAL A 17 -8.87 -7.82 -13.21
N PRO A 18 -9.22 -7.75 -14.51
CA PRO A 18 -9.27 -8.92 -15.38
C PRO A 18 -7.93 -9.67 -15.45
N LEU A 19 -7.97 -11.00 -15.49
CA LEU A 19 -6.78 -11.86 -15.53
C LEU A 19 -5.77 -11.47 -16.63
N SER A 20 -6.28 -11.08 -17.82
CA SER A 20 -5.46 -10.64 -18.95
C SER A 20 -4.64 -9.37 -18.66
N GLN A 21 -4.99 -8.60 -17.64
CA GLN A 21 -4.32 -7.36 -17.25
C GLN A 21 -3.45 -7.51 -15.98
N HIS A 22 -3.48 -8.67 -15.32
CA HIS A 22 -2.79 -8.86 -14.03
C HIS A 22 -1.30 -8.55 -14.10
N ALA A 23 -0.61 -9.05 -15.13
CA ALA A 23 0.81 -8.80 -15.32
C ALA A 23 1.10 -7.32 -15.65
N SER A 24 0.30 -6.70 -16.52
CA SER A 24 0.54 -5.31 -16.92
C SER A 24 0.31 -4.32 -15.77
N VAL A 25 -0.72 -4.54 -14.96
CA VAL A 25 -0.98 -3.76 -13.73
C VAL A 25 0.16 -3.97 -12.72
N GLY A 26 0.56 -5.22 -12.46
CA GLY A 26 1.66 -5.52 -11.56
C GLY A 26 2.96 -4.83 -11.97
N ARG A 27 3.30 -4.84 -13.27
CA ARG A 27 4.49 -4.13 -13.80
C ARG A 27 4.39 -2.62 -13.64
N LYS A 28 3.22 -2.02 -13.85
CA LYS A 28 3.00 -0.58 -13.61
C LYS A 28 3.22 -0.21 -12.15
N ILE A 29 2.70 -1.00 -11.21
CA ILE A 29 2.92 -0.80 -9.77
C ILE A 29 4.42 -0.89 -9.46
N ARG A 30 5.10 -1.95 -9.95
CA ARG A 30 6.55 -2.10 -9.75
C ARG A 30 7.32 -0.90 -10.27
N GLN A 31 7.02 -0.46 -11.49
CA GLN A 31 7.73 0.65 -12.11
C GLN A 31 7.58 1.94 -11.30
N TYR A 32 6.37 2.22 -10.79
CA TYR A 32 6.11 3.42 -10.02
C TYR A 32 6.84 3.44 -8.66
N TYR A 33 6.79 2.34 -7.90
CA TYR A 33 7.34 2.31 -6.54
C TYR A 33 8.82 1.91 -6.49
N ILE A 34 9.23 0.95 -7.33
CA ILE A 34 10.53 0.26 -7.25
C ILE A 34 11.41 0.57 -8.47
N GLY A 35 10.82 0.88 -9.62
CA GLY A 35 11.54 1.04 -10.89
C GLY A 35 12.29 -0.23 -11.25
N ASP A 36 13.54 -0.10 -11.71
CA ASP A 36 14.40 -1.23 -12.07
C ASP A 36 15.16 -1.84 -10.88
N LYS A 37 14.98 -1.30 -9.67
CA LYS A 37 15.71 -1.76 -8.48
C LYS A 37 15.34 -3.20 -8.08
N PRO A 38 16.28 -3.95 -7.45
CA PRO A 38 15.98 -5.28 -6.94
C PRO A 38 14.91 -5.23 -5.84
N ILE A 39 14.19 -6.33 -5.68
CA ILE A 39 13.26 -6.52 -4.56
C ILE A 39 14.05 -7.18 -3.43
N ASP A 40 14.42 -6.38 -2.44
CA ASP A 40 15.22 -6.75 -1.28
C ASP A 40 14.95 -5.75 -0.13
N LYS A 41 15.72 -5.83 0.96
CA LYS A 41 15.57 -4.91 2.10
C LYS A 41 15.69 -3.44 1.71
N SER A 42 16.49 -3.09 0.69
CA SER A 42 16.70 -1.69 0.27
C SER A 42 15.45 -1.07 -0.38
N THR A 43 14.52 -1.90 -0.87
CA THR A 43 13.28 -1.48 -1.53
C THR A 43 12.02 -1.89 -0.76
N ALA A 44 12.15 -2.55 0.39
CA ALA A 44 11.04 -3.05 1.18
C ALA A 44 10.04 -1.95 1.58
N MET A 45 10.51 -0.77 2.03
CA MET A 45 9.61 0.35 2.38
C MET A 45 8.77 0.84 1.19
N ARG A 46 9.30 0.78 -0.04
CA ARG A 46 8.54 1.15 -1.24
C ARG A 46 7.40 0.16 -1.51
N ILE A 47 7.60 -1.12 -1.19
CA ILE A 47 6.55 -2.14 -1.26
C ILE A 47 5.51 -1.91 -0.15
N VAL A 48 5.94 -1.60 1.08
CA VAL A 48 5.03 -1.25 2.18
C VAL A 48 4.14 -0.07 1.81
N HIS A 49 4.71 0.98 1.21
CA HIS A 49 3.93 2.13 0.72
C HIS A 49 2.93 1.73 -0.37
N ALA A 50 3.35 0.92 -1.35
CA ALA A 50 2.47 0.47 -2.42
C ALA A 50 1.28 -0.33 -1.89
N VAL A 51 1.50 -1.21 -0.90
CA VAL A 51 0.44 -1.97 -0.24
C VAL A 51 -0.48 -1.04 0.56
N GLY A 52 0.09 -0.10 1.31
CA GLY A 52 -0.67 0.90 2.08
C GLY A 52 -1.59 1.76 1.20
N ASP A 53 -1.07 2.25 0.08
CA ASP A 53 -1.83 3.04 -0.89
C ASP A 53 -2.98 2.25 -1.50
N ARG A 54 -2.71 0.99 -1.88
CA ARG A 54 -3.70 0.11 -2.51
C ARG A 54 -4.80 -0.34 -1.55
N LEU A 55 -4.46 -0.68 -0.30
CA LEU A 55 -5.41 -1.30 0.65
C LEU A 55 -6.16 -0.27 1.51
N TYR A 56 -5.55 0.87 1.82
CA TYR A 56 -6.11 1.79 2.81
C TYR A 56 -6.27 3.22 2.29
N VAL A 57 -5.18 3.85 1.82
CA VAL A 57 -5.17 5.30 1.57
C VAL A 57 -6.14 5.69 0.45
N MET A 58 -6.05 5.05 -0.72
CA MET A 58 -6.87 5.45 -1.87
C MET A 58 -8.37 5.24 -1.62
N GLY A 59 -8.75 4.15 -0.94
CA GLY A 59 -10.13 3.91 -0.55
C GLY A 59 -10.63 4.96 0.44
N GLY A 60 -9.84 5.27 1.47
CA GLY A 60 -10.18 6.30 2.46
C GLY A 60 -10.35 7.69 1.85
N VAL A 61 -9.44 8.10 0.97
CA VAL A 61 -9.51 9.38 0.25
C VAL A 61 -10.74 9.46 -0.65
N GLN A 62 -11.04 8.40 -1.40
CA GLN A 62 -12.22 8.35 -2.25
C GLN A 62 -13.50 8.44 -1.42
N ALA A 63 -13.62 7.67 -0.35
CA ALA A 63 -14.76 7.71 0.56
C ALA A 63 -14.95 9.10 1.18
N ALA A 64 -13.88 9.72 1.69
CA ALA A 64 -13.94 11.07 2.27
C ALA A 64 -14.44 12.11 1.25
N ARG A 65 -13.94 12.05 0.01
CA ARG A 65 -14.39 12.92 -1.08
C ARG A 65 -15.85 12.69 -1.46
N MET A 66 -16.31 11.45 -1.52
CA MET A 66 -17.71 11.12 -1.79
C MET A 66 -18.62 11.63 -0.67
N MET A 67 -18.26 11.39 0.59
CA MET A 67 -19.00 11.91 1.74
C MET A 67 -19.04 13.44 1.74
N ALA A 68 -17.93 14.12 1.42
CA ALA A 68 -17.89 15.59 1.36
C ALA A 68 -18.80 16.17 0.27
N LYS A 69 -19.03 15.44 -0.82
CA LYS A 69 -19.97 15.85 -1.88
C LYS A 69 -21.43 15.65 -1.48
N ALA A 70 -21.73 14.60 -0.71
CA ALA A 70 -23.10 14.22 -0.36
C ALA A 70 -23.62 14.89 0.91
N ASN A 71 -22.74 15.20 1.87
CA ASN A 71 -23.12 15.72 3.18
C ASN A 71 -23.11 17.24 3.23
N LYS A 72 -24.05 17.81 3.99
CA LYS A 72 -24.05 19.25 4.33
C LYS A 72 -23.11 19.58 5.50
N SER A 73 -22.81 18.60 6.34
CA SER A 73 -21.90 18.75 7.48
C SER A 73 -20.44 18.55 7.05
N PRO A 74 -19.46 19.22 7.70
CA PRO A 74 -18.04 19.06 7.38
C PRO A 74 -17.55 17.62 7.55
N VAL A 75 -16.81 17.12 6.56
CA VAL A 75 -16.12 15.82 6.61
C VAL A 75 -14.65 16.06 6.90
N LYS A 76 -14.10 15.36 7.91
CA LYS A 76 -12.69 15.44 8.29
C LYS A 76 -12.01 14.10 8.02
N TYR A 77 -10.79 14.15 7.48
CA TYR A 77 -9.94 12.99 7.23
C TYR A 77 -8.59 13.24 7.91
N TYR A 78 -8.09 12.25 8.65
CA TYR A 78 -6.86 12.37 9.43
C TYR A 78 -5.78 11.43 8.90
N TYR A 79 -4.54 11.88 9.00
CA TYR A 79 -3.35 11.09 8.70
C TYR A 79 -2.55 10.92 9.99
N PHE A 80 -2.37 9.67 10.41
CA PHE A 80 -1.72 9.31 11.65
C PHE A 80 -0.32 8.74 11.37
N SER A 81 0.71 9.36 11.93
CA SER A 81 2.12 9.04 11.67
C SER A 81 2.93 8.71 12.93
N TYR A 82 2.27 8.59 14.09
CA TYR A 82 2.98 8.27 15.32
C TYR A 82 3.39 6.79 15.35
N HIS A 83 4.68 6.55 15.59
CA HIS A 83 5.23 5.22 15.78
C HIS A 83 5.04 4.78 17.24
N GLY A 84 4.24 3.73 17.46
CA GLY A 84 3.99 3.19 18.79
C GLY A 84 5.20 2.50 19.39
N ALA A 85 5.29 2.45 20.73
CA ALA A 85 6.32 1.69 21.45
C ALA A 85 6.23 0.18 21.16
N ASP A 86 5.01 -0.31 20.93
CA ASP A 86 4.72 -1.64 20.42
C ASP A 86 4.08 -1.53 19.03
N SER A 87 4.42 -2.45 18.13
CA SER A 87 3.87 -2.49 16.78
C SER A 87 3.56 -3.91 16.32
N LEU A 88 2.62 -4.04 15.38
CA LEU A 88 2.33 -5.31 14.73
C LEU A 88 3.58 -5.85 14.01
N SER A 89 4.40 -4.96 13.45
CA SER A 89 5.68 -5.30 12.84
C SER A 89 6.60 -6.02 13.83
N TYR A 90 6.77 -5.47 15.05
CA TYR A 90 7.56 -6.10 16.10
C TYR A 90 6.97 -7.46 16.52
N ALA A 91 5.65 -7.56 16.68
CA ALA A 91 5.00 -8.82 17.05
C ALA A 91 5.23 -9.93 16.02
N MET A 92 5.26 -9.60 14.72
CA MET A 92 5.44 -10.56 13.63
C MET A 92 6.91 -10.91 13.38
N THR A 93 7.81 -9.93 13.46
CA THR A 93 9.22 -10.11 13.05
C THR A 93 10.16 -10.38 14.20
N ARG A 94 9.77 -10.03 15.43
CA ARG A 94 10.63 -9.99 16.62
C ARG A 94 11.85 -9.06 16.44
N THR A 95 11.80 -8.10 15.52
CA THR A 95 12.83 -7.08 15.32
C THR A 95 12.29 -5.69 15.58
N LYS A 96 13.16 -4.79 16.03
CA LYS A 96 12.86 -3.35 16.18
C LYS A 96 13.23 -2.56 14.91
N GLU A 97 13.31 -3.24 13.77
CA GLU A 97 13.57 -2.59 12.49
C GLU A 97 12.35 -1.72 12.15
N ASP A 98 12.60 -0.44 11.92
CA ASP A 98 11.53 0.53 11.73
C ASP A 98 11.01 0.48 10.28
N TRP A 99 9.90 -0.23 10.11
CA TRP A 99 9.14 -0.32 8.87
C TRP A 99 7.93 0.64 8.83
N GLY A 100 7.80 1.52 9.83
CA GLY A 100 6.66 2.41 10.01
C GLY A 100 6.99 3.89 9.84
N ASN A 101 8.27 4.27 9.76
CA ASN A 101 8.68 5.65 9.51
C ASN A 101 8.50 6.03 8.03
N LEU A 102 7.82 7.16 7.80
CA LEU A 102 7.46 7.65 6.46
C LEU A 102 8.36 8.81 5.99
N ASN A 103 9.56 8.92 6.56
CA ASN A 103 10.55 9.97 6.23
C ASN A 103 11.52 9.51 5.13
#